data_AF-A0A6A4KA73-F1
#
_entry.id   AF-A0A6A4KA73-F1
#
_cell.length_a   1.000
_cell.length_b   1.000
_cell.length_c   1.000
_cell.angle_alpha   90.00
_cell.angle_beta   90.00
_cell.angle_gamma   90.00
#
_symmetry.space_group_name_H-M   'P 1'
#
loop_
_entity.id
_entity.type
_entity.pdbx_description
1 polymer ?
#
loop_
_entity_poly.entity_id
_entity_poly.type
_entity_poly.pdbx_seq_one_letter_code
_entity_poly.pdbx_strand_id
1 'polypeptide(L)'
;MPYRSKILDHSFFKNYGQENNVKYSSIRPGRPLPTEPKVVDIRSLLYLPDGKIMFKLNFTDEFKELPARPKSLDLAQVSFPPLFSSRINIPLDEFRDLQSLKTFMPTDTHHFFDNLPHQGQSIRLLKRQEKKEETQRAQLPRKEQRVDPPKKKRKTV
;
A
#
# COMPACT_ATOMS: atom_id res chain seq x y z
N MET A 1 3.15 30.84 -19.73
CA MET A 1 3.52 29.50 -20.23
C MET A 1 2.42 28.53 -19.86
N PRO A 2 1.97 27.63 -20.77
CA PRO A 2 0.93 26.67 -20.43
C PRO A 2 1.46 25.61 -19.47
N TYR A 3 0.68 25.29 -18.44
CA TYR A 3 1.00 24.20 -17.52
C TYR A 3 0.84 22.85 -18.23
N ARG A 4 1.80 21.95 -18.03
CA ARG A 4 1.73 20.57 -18.55
C ARG A 4 1.16 19.65 -17.47
N SER A 5 -0.08 19.19 -17.64
CA SER A 5 -0.66 18.15 -16.79
C SER A 5 -0.25 16.77 -17.27
N LYS A 6 -0.07 15.84 -16.33
CA LYS A 6 0.13 14.42 -16.60
C LYS A 6 -0.86 13.64 -15.73
N ILE A 7 -1.56 12.69 -16.33
CA ILE A 7 -2.38 11.74 -15.59
C ILE A 7 -1.44 10.71 -14.95
N LEU A 8 -1.60 10.49 -13.65
CA LEU A 8 -0.83 9.49 -12.92
C LEU A 8 -1.46 8.12 -13.15
N ASP A 9 -0.62 7.11 -13.35
CA ASP A 9 -1.04 5.73 -13.47
C ASP A 9 -0.42 4.86 -12.37
N HIS A 10 -0.72 3.56 -12.40
CA HIS A 10 -0.19 2.59 -11.44
C HIS A 10 1.35 2.55 -11.40
N SER A 11 2.04 2.93 -12.49
CA SER A 11 3.51 2.89 -12.60
C SER A 11 4.21 4.02 -11.84
N PHE A 12 3.47 5.09 -11.54
CA PHE A 12 3.96 6.25 -10.79
C PHE A 12 4.25 5.90 -9.32
N PHE A 13 3.39 5.10 -8.70
CA PHE A 13 3.49 4.79 -7.28
C PHE A 13 4.64 3.81 -7.04
N LYS A 14 5.54 4.17 -6.11
CA LYS A 14 6.68 3.34 -5.70
C LYS A 14 6.48 2.75 -4.31
N ASN A 15 7.06 1.59 -4.07
CA ASN A 15 7.05 0.93 -2.78
C ASN A 15 8.21 1.42 -1.90
N TYR A 16 7.92 2.34 -1.00
CA TYR A 16 8.89 2.87 -0.02
C TYR A 16 9.03 2.02 1.24
N GLY A 17 8.32 0.89 1.34
CA GLY A 17 8.41 -0.04 2.47
C GLY A 17 9.69 -0.89 2.48
N GLN A 18 10.52 -0.79 1.44
CA GLN A 18 11.79 -1.52 1.38
C GLN A 18 12.84 -0.87 2.27
N GLU A 19 12.98 -1.39 3.49
CA GLU A 19 13.89 -0.85 4.51
C GLU A 19 15.36 -0.77 4.06
N ASN A 20 15.78 -1.62 3.12
CA ASN A 20 17.13 -1.64 2.57
C ASN A 20 17.43 -0.39 1.73
N ASN A 21 16.40 0.24 1.16
CA ASN A 21 16.51 1.42 0.31
C ASN A 21 16.30 2.73 1.09
N VAL A 22 16.08 2.64 2.41
CA VAL A 22 15.80 3.80 3.26
C VAL A 22 17.00 4.11 4.15
N LYS A 23 17.51 5.34 4.08
CA LYS A 23 18.68 5.80 4.83
C LYS A 23 18.44 5.95 6.34
N TYR A 24 17.25 6.39 6.74
CA TYR A 24 16.84 6.50 8.15
C TYR A 24 15.60 5.66 8.41
N SER A 25 15.66 4.74 9.37
CA SER A 25 14.49 3.94 9.77
C SER A 25 13.43 4.75 10.52
N SER A 26 13.80 5.90 11.09
CA SER A 26 12.89 6.78 11.81
C SER A 26 13.38 8.22 11.74
N ILE A 27 12.42 9.15 11.71
CA ILE A 27 12.65 10.59 11.84
C ILE A 27 12.48 11.08 13.29
N ARG A 28 12.40 10.18 14.26
CA ARG A 28 12.16 10.55 15.65
C ARG A 28 13.34 11.36 16.21
N PRO A 29 13.09 12.54 16.84
CA PRO A 29 14.16 13.37 17.40
C PRO A 29 14.78 12.82 18.68
N GLY A 30 14.03 12.05 19.45
CA GLY A 30 14.48 11.48 20.72
C GLY A 30 14.43 9.96 20.74
N ARG A 31 14.96 9.35 21.81
CA ARG A 31 14.84 7.90 22.03
C ARG A 31 13.39 7.50 22.28
N PRO A 32 13.02 6.21 22.18
CA PRO A 32 11.68 5.72 22.49
C PRO A 32 11.30 5.73 23.98
N LEU A 33 11.55 6.85 24.66
CA LEU A 33 11.13 7.11 26.02
C LEU A 33 9.99 8.15 26.07
N PRO A 34 9.17 8.15 27.13
CA PRO A 34 8.05 9.10 27.28
C PRO A 34 8.50 10.57 27.39
N THR A 35 9.63 10.81 28.05
CA THR A 35 10.18 12.15 28.33
C THR A 35 10.89 12.77 27.13
N GLU A 36 11.18 11.97 26.11
CA GLU A 36 11.95 12.36 24.95
C GLU A 36 11.03 12.86 23.82
N PRO A 37 11.47 13.87 23.03
CA PRO A 37 10.69 14.44 21.95
C PRO A 37 10.30 13.38 20.91
N LYS A 38 9.05 13.46 20.47
CA LYS A 38 8.43 12.56 19.51
C LYS A 38 8.38 13.22 18.12
N VAL A 39 8.01 12.43 17.11
CA VAL A 39 7.84 12.92 15.73
C VAL A 39 6.83 14.07 15.66
N VAL A 40 5.82 14.06 16.53
CA VAL A 40 4.77 15.10 16.60
C VAL A 40 5.32 16.45 17.06
N ASP A 41 6.45 16.47 17.77
CA ASP A 41 7.03 17.70 18.31
C ASP A 41 7.92 18.43 17.28
N ILE A 42 8.19 17.81 16.13
CA ILE A 42 8.99 18.40 15.06
C ILE A 42 8.22 19.54 14.38
N ARG A 43 8.89 20.69 14.22
CA ARG A 43 8.33 21.86 13.53
C ARG A 43 8.87 22.05 12.12
N SER A 44 10.11 21.64 11.89
CA SER A 44 10.74 21.75 10.58
C SER A 44 11.72 20.61 10.36
N LEU A 45 11.75 20.11 9.13
CA LEU A 45 12.76 19.17 8.63
C LEU A 45 13.51 19.83 7.48
N LEU A 46 14.82 19.64 7.45
CA LEU A 46 15.69 20.04 6.35
C LEU A 46 16.41 18.80 5.82
N TYR A 47 16.22 18.53 4.54
CA TYR A 47 16.86 17.43 3.83
C TYR A 47 18.10 17.98 3.11
N LEU A 48 19.28 17.50 3.49
CA LEU A 48 20.54 17.89 2.85
C LEU A 48 20.85 16.97 1.66
N PRO A 49 21.60 17.45 0.63
CA PRO A 49 22.00 16.64 -0.51
C PRO A 49 22.78 15.37 -0.13
N ASP A 50 23.54 15.41 0.96
CA ASP A 50 24.28 14.26 1.52
C ASP A 50 23.34 13.19 2.12
N GLY A 51 22.03 13.43 2.09
CA GLY A 51 20.99 12.59 2.67
C GLY A 51 20.84 12.72 4.16
N LYS A 52 21.54 13.66 4.82
CA LYS A 52 21.34 13.95 6.24
C LYS A 52 20.01 14.68 6.43
N ILE A 53 19.35 14.39 7.55
CA ILE A 53 18.10 15.04 7.93
C ILE A 53 18.37 15.86 9.19
N MET A 54 18.13 17.16 9.09
CA MET A 54 18.15 18.07 10.22
C MET A 54 16.73 18.36 10.69
N PHE A 55 16.54 18.60 11.97
CA PHE A 55 15.24 18.93 12.55
C PHE A 55 15.30 20.17 13.45
N LYS A 56 14.13 20.78 13.67
CA LYS A 56 13.88 21.80 14.68
C LYS A 56 12.66 21.43 15.53
N LEU A 57 12.75 21.67 16.83
CA LEU A 57 11.61 21.55 17.76
C LEU A 57 10.90 22.89 17.97
N ASN A 58 11.63 24.01 17.92
CA ASN A 58 11.06 25.36 17.85
C ASN A 58 11.56 26.08 16.59
N PHE A 59 10.77 27.00 16.04
CA PHE A 59 11.16 27.73 14.83
C PHE A 59 12.41 28.61 15.01
N THR A 60 12.62 29.09 16.23
CA THR A 60 13.76 29.93 16.65
C THR A 60 15.04 29.14 16.82
N ASP A 61 14.96 27.84 17.07
CA ASP A 61 16.14 27.01 17.33
C ASP A 61 16.97 26.81 16.07
N GLU A 62 18.24 26.49 16.24
CA GLU A 62 19.10 26.04 15.16
C GLU A 62 18.73 24.61 14.72
N PHE A 63 19.04 24.29 13.46
CA PHE A 63 18.85 22.94 12.92
C PHE A 63 19.82 21.97 13.60
N LYS A 64 19.30 20.86 14.12
CA LYS A 64 20.10 19.78 14.73
C LYS A 64 20.04 18.52 13.88
N GLU A 65 21.12 17.76 13.80
CA GLU A 65 21.14 16.46 13.15
C GLU A 65 20.24 15.47 13.90
N LEU A 66 19.48 14.64 13.16
CA LEU A 66 18.74 13.53 13.78
C LEU A 66 19.70 12.59 14.53
N PRO A 67 19.38 12.17 15.76
CA PRO A 67 20.27 11.28 16.51
C PRO A 67 20.23 9.84 16.02
N ALA A 68 19.27 9.47 15.16
CA ALA A 68 19.21 8.16 14.55
C ALA A 68 20.41 7.96 13.61
N ARG A 69 21.17 6.88 13.80
CA ARG A 69 22.33 6.57 12.95
C ARG A 69 21.87 6.29 11.50
N PRO A 70 22.35 7.03 10.49
CA PRO A 70 22.03 6.74 9.10
C PRO A 70 22.65 5.40 8.66
N LYS A 71 21.92 4.65 7.82
CA LYS A 71 22.46 3.49 7.12
C LYS A 71 23.45 3.96 6.04
N SER A 72 24.52 3.19 5.83
CA SER A 72 25.44 3.39 4.72
C SER A 72 24.75 2.99 3.42
N LEU A 73 24.32 3.97 2.65
CA LEU A 73 23.56 3.77 1.43
C LEU A 73 23.92 4.84 0.42
N ASP A 74 24.25 4.40 -0.80
CA ASP A 74 24.54 5.27 -1.92
C ASP A 74 23.22 5.74 -2.55
N LEU A 75 22.89 7.01 -2.30
CA LEU A 75 21.63 7.61 -2.76
C LEU A 75 21.52 7.67 -4.28
N ALA A 76 22.64 7.68 -5.00
CA ALA A 76 22.62 7.70 -6.46
C ALA A 76 22.12 6.38 -7.07
N GLN A 77 22.26 5.27 -6.32
CA GLN A 77 21.89 3.92 -6.77
C GLN A 77 20.55 3.45 -6.20
N VAL A 78 19.91 4.23 -5.33
CA VAL A 78 18.62 3.84 -4.76
C VAL A 78 17.51 4.01 -5.78
N SER A 79 16.85 2.91 -6.08
CA SER A 79 15.61 2.88 -6.84
C SER A 79 14.57 2.08 -6.08
N PHE A 80 13.38 2.67 -5.92
CA PHE A 80 12.25 1.97 -5.32
C PHE A 80 11.44 1.26 -6.40
N PRO A 81 11.07 -0.02 -6.19
CA PRO A 81 10.26 -0.73 -7.16
C PRO A 81 8.84 -0.15 -7.22
N PRO A 82 8.09 -0.40 -8.30
CA PRO A 82 6.68 -0.04 -8.37
C PRO A 82 5.88 -0.63 -7.19
N LEU A 83 4.94 0.15 -6.65
CA LEU A 83 4.00 -0.32 -5.62
C LEU A 83 2.98 -1.30 -6.20
N PHE A 84 2.55 -1.04 -7.42
CA PHE A 84 1.60 -1.86 -8.15
C PHE A 84 2.25 -2.44 -9.40
N SER A 85 2.00 -3.72 -9.68
CA SER A 85 2.46 -4.39 -10.90
C SER A 85 1.57 -4.07 -12.11
N SER A 86 0.30 -3.81 -11.88
CA SER A 86 -0.71 -3.47 -12.89
C SER A 86 -1.76 -2.53 -12.31
N ARG A 87 -2.69 -2.08 -13.13
CA ARG A 87 -3.89 -1.37 -12.63
C ARG A 87 -4.62 -2.26 -11.61
N ILE A 88 -5.16 -1.63 -10.57
CA ILE A 88 -5.89 -2.32 -9.50
C ILE A 88 -7.24 -2.77 -10.05
N ASN A 89 -7.54 -4.07 -9.90
CA ASN A 89 -8.83 -4.61 -10.31
C ASN A 89 -9.91 -4.28 -9.28
N ILE A 90 -11.01 -3.68 -9.73
CA ILE A 90 -12.17 -3.49 -8.88
C ILE A 90 -12.97 -4.79 -8.72
N PRO A 91 -13.72 -4.98 -7.63
CA PRO A 91 -14.66 -6.09 -7.49
C PRO A 91 -15.64 -6.17 -8.66
N LEU A 92 -16.02 -7.39 -9.05
CA LEU A 92 -17.00 -7.58 -10.12
C LEU A 92 -18.36 -6.95 -9.80
N ASP A 93 -18.75 -6.96 -8.52
CA ASP A 93 -20.01 -6.37 -8.06
C ASP A 93 -20.00 -4.85 -8.29
N GLU A 94 -18.92 -4.17 -7.92
CA GLU A 94 -18.75 -2.72 -8.15
C GLU A 94 -18.71 -2.40 -9.64
N PHE A 95 -18.01 -3.21 -10.44
CA PHE A 95 -18.01 -3.04 -11.89
C PHE A 95 -19.42 -3.12 -12.48
N ARG A 96 -20.23 -4.11 -12.07
CA ARG A 96 -21.63 -4.24 -12.52
C ARG A 96 -22.48 -3.06 -12.09
N ASP A 97 -22.31 -2.60 -10.86
CA ASP A 97 -23.02 -1.43 -10.36
C ASP A 97 -22.65 -0.18 -11.20
N LEU A 98 -21.37 0.03 -11.52
CA LEU A 98 -20.91 1.11 -12.41
C LEU A 98 -21.48 0.99 -13.82
N GLN A 99 -21.51 -0.22 -14.38
CA GLN A 99 -22.10 -0.47 -15.70
C GLN A 99 -23.60 -0.15 -15.71
N SER A 100 -24.32 -0.42 -14.63
CA SER A 100 -25.75 -0.08 -14.50
C SER A 100 -26.00 1.44 -14.46
N LEU A 101 -25.05 2.21 -13.91
CA LEU A 101 -25.14 3.68 -13.81
C LEU A 101 -24.80 4.40 -15.13
N LYS A 102 -24.16 3.73 -16.09
CA LYS A 102 -23.75 4.35 -17.37
C LYS A 102 -24.91 4.97 -18.15
N THR A 103 -26.12 4.42 -18.04
CA THR A 103 -27.32 4.93 -18.73
C THR A 103 -27.68 6.36 -18.34
N PHE A 104 -27.24 6.81 -17.16
CA PHE A 104 -27.46 8.17 -16.66
C PHE A 104 -26.28 9.11 -16.94
N MET A 105 -25.21 8.64 -17.59
CA MET A 105 -24.02 9.41 -17.89
C MET A 105 -23.88 9.68 -19.39
N PRO A 106 -23.21 10.78 -19.79
CA PRO A 106 -22.93 11.05 -21.20
C PRO A 106 -22.12 9.93 -21.88
N THR A 107 -22.41 9.67 -23.15
CA THR A 107 -21.86 8.52 -23.90
C THR A 107 -20.35 8.60 -24.14
N ASP A 108 -19.78 9.80 -24.16
CA ASP A 108 -18.34 10.03 -24.27
C ASP A 108 -17.55 9.48 -23.07
N THR A 109 -18.19 9.40 -21.89
CA THR A 109 -17.57 8.84 -20.68
C THR A 109 -17.61 7.30 -20.65
N HIS A 110 -18.44 6.65 -21.47
CA HIS A 110 -18.71 5.21 -21.36
C HIS A 110 -17.46 4.36 -21.57
N HIS A 111 -16.60 4.77 -22.51
CA HIS A 111 -15.34 4.08 -22.81
C HIS A 111 -14.42 3.94 -21.59
N PHE A 112 -14.44 4.91 -20.67
CA PHE A 112 -13.66 4.81 -19.44
C PHE A 112 -14.14 3.63 -18.58
N PHE A 113 -15.45 3.53 -18.35
CA PHE A 113 -16.05 2.48 -17.52
C PHE A 113 -15.95 1.10 -18.15
N ASP A 114 -16.06 1.00 -19.48
CA ASP A 114 -15.95 -0.27 -20.21
C ASP A 114 -14.57 -0.92 -20.10
N ASN A 115 -13.53 -0.10 -19.98
CA ASN A 115 -12.15 -0.55 -19.88
C ASN A 115 -11.63 -0.63 -18.43
N LEU A 116 -12.52 -0.52 -17.42
CA LEU A 116 -12.10 -0.67 -16.03
C LEU A 116 -11.70 -2.12 -15.75
N PRO A 117 -10.48 -2.37 -15.26
CA PRO A 117 -10.04 -3.71 -14.90
C PRO A 117 -10.85 -4.20 -13.70
N HIS A 118 -11.42 -5.39 -13.80
CA HIS A 118 -12.26 -5.95 -12.75
C HIS A 118 -11.95 -7.42 -12.49
N GLN A 119 -12.35 -7.89 -11.32
CA GLN A 119 -12.24 -9.30 -10.95
C GLN A 119 -13.22 -10.16 -11.77
N GLY A 120 -12.92 -11.45 -11.94
CA GLY A 120 -13.79 -12.37 -12.70
C GLY A 120 -14.96 -12.93 -11.89
N GLN A 121 -14.94 -12.80 -10.55
CA GLN A 121 -15.93 -13.37 -9.65
C GLN A 121 -16.47 -12.33 -8.67
N SER A 122 -17.73 -12.49 -8.28
CA SER A 122 -18.42 -11.67 -7.29
C SER A 122 -17.95 -12.04 -5.89
N ILE A 123 -17.50 -11.04 -5.11
CA ILE A 123 -17.09 -11.22 -3.72
C ILE A 123 -18.31 -11.67 -2.89
N ARG A 124 -19.50 -11.14 -3.18
CA ARG A 124 -20.74 -11.52 -2.48
C ARG A 124 -21.07 -12.99 -2.72
N LEU A 125 -20.92 -13.49 -3.95
CA LEU A 125 -21.19 -14.89 -4.28
C LEU A 125 -20.18 -15.84 -3.63
N LEU A 126 -18.89 -15.50 -3.67
CA LEU A 126 -17.84 -16.31 -3.03
C LEU A 126 -18.08 -16.46 -1.53
N LYS A 127 -18.31 -15.35 -0.82
CA LYS A 127 -18.64 -15.38 0.62
C LYS A 127 -19.87 -16.23 0.94
N ARG A 128 -20.89 -16.20 0.06
CA ARG A 128 -22.11 -17.02 0.24
C ARG A 128 -21.84 -18.51 0.02
N GLN A 129 -20.95 -18.86 -0.91
CA GLN A 129 -20.53 -20.25 -1.14
C GLN A 129 -19.70 -20.77 0.04
N GLU A 130 -18.70 -20.00 0.48
CA GLU A 130 -17.86 -20.33 1.66
C GLU A 130 -18.73 -20.63 2.89
N LYS A 131 -19.70 -19.76 3.19
CA LYS A 131 -20.62 -19.97 4.33
C LYS A 131 -21.48 -21.22 4.18
N LYS A 132 -21.92 -21.55 2.97
CA LYS A 132 -22.69 -22.79 2.70
C LYS A 132 -21.81 -24.02 2.91
N GLU A 133 -20.58 -24.00 2.43
CA GLU A 133 -19.61 -25.10 2.61
C GLU A 133 -19.24 -25.29 4.08
N GLU A 134 -19.01 -24.22 4.83
CA GLU A 134 -18.78 -24.30 6.29
C GLU A 134 -19.96 -24.94 7.03
N THR A 135 -21.19 -24.53 6.68
CA THR A 135 -22.40 -25.08 7.28
C THR A 135 -22.56 -26.57 6.95
N GLN A 136 -22.25 -26.97 5.71
CA GLN A 136 -22.27 -28.39 5.30
C GLN A 136 -21.19 -29.21 6.01
N ARG A 137 -19.97 -28.68 6.15
CA ARG A 137 -18.88 -29.34 6.90
C ARG A 137 -19.22 -29.53 8.38
N ALA A 138 -19.88 -28.54 9.00
CA ALA A 138 -20.32 -28.63 10.38
C ALA A 138 -21.41 -29.70 10.61
N GLN A 139 -22.16 -30.07 9.56
CA GLN A 139 -23.20 -31.09 9.61
C GLN A 139 -22.68 -32.52 9.36
N LEU A 140 -21.42 -32.70 8.95
CA LEU A 140 -20.82 -34.03 8.74
C LEU A 140 -20.49 -34.73 10.07
N PRO A 141 -20.75 -36.05 10.22
CA PRO A 141 -20.52 -36.79 11.45
C PRO A 141 -19.02 -36.86 11.82
N ARG A 142 -18.73 -36.79 13.14
CA ARG A 142 -17.38 -36.70 13.73
C ARG A 142 -16.32 -37.71 13.24
N LYS A 143 -16.71 -38.84 12.62
CA LYS A 143 -15.78 -39.86 12.11
C LYS A 143 -15.03 -39.44 10.83
N GLU A 144 -15.55 -38.48 10.06
CA GLU A 144 -14.94 -38.02 8.79
C GLU A 144 -14.13 -36.72 8.92
N GLN A 145 -14.19 -36.05 10.09
CA GLN A 145 -13.48 -34.79 10.34
C GLN A 145 -11.97 -34.99 10.62
N ARG A 146 -11.47 -36.24 10.63
CA ARG A 146 -10.06 -36.59 10.86
C ARG A 146 -9.27 -36.84 9.55
N VAL A 147 -9.64 -36.22 8.45
CA VAL A 147 -8.77 -36.19 7.26
C VAL A 147 -8.08 -34.84 7.24
N ASP A 148 -6.82 -34.84 7.67
CA ASP A 148 -5.96 -33.66 7.66
C ASP A 148 -5.89 -33.06 6.25
N PRO A 149 -5.94 -31.73 6.10
CA PRO A 149 -5.81 -31.09 4.80
C PRO A 149 -4.46 -31.44 4.15
N PRO A 150 -4.40 -31.67 2.83
CA PRO A 150 -3.15 -31.96 2.16
C PRO A 150 -2.18 -30.77 2.32
N LYS A 151 -1.03 -31.04 2.94
CA LYS A 151 0.04 -30.06 3.16
C LYS A 151 0.37 -29.37 1.83
N LYS A 152 0.10 -28.05 1.76
CA LYS A 152 0.55 -27.21 0.63
C LYS A 152 2.08 -27.28 0.56
N LYS A 153 2.61 -28.03 -0.40
CA LYS A 153 4.05 -28.01 -0.72
C LYS A 153 4.38 -26.60 -1.18
N ARG A 154 5.15 -25.86 -0.36
CA ARG A 154 5.82 -24.64 -0.78
C ARG A 154 6.75 -25.02 -1.93
N LYS A 155 6.41 -24.63 -3.16
CA LYS A 155 7.38 -24.62 -4.26
C LYS A 155 8.34 -23.48 -3.98
N THR A 156 9.53 -23.81 -3.50
CA THR A 156 10.72 -22.99 -3.65
C THR A 156 11.15 -23.05 -5.11
N VAL A 157 11.08 -21.90 -5.79
CA VAL A 157 11.98 -21.52 -6.88
C VAL A 157 12.30 -20.05 -6.67
#